data_AF-A0A923AQG8-F1
#
_entry.id   AF-A0A923AQG8-F1
#
_cell.length_a   1.000
_cell.length_b   1.000
_cell.length_c   1.000
_cell.angle_alpha   90.00
_cell.angle_beta   90.00
_cell.angle_gamma   90.00
#
_symmetry.space_group_name_H-M   'P 1'
#
loop_
_entity.id
_entity.type
_entity.pdbx_description
1 polymer ?
#
loop_
_entity_poly.entity_id
_entity_poly.type
_entity_poly.pdbx_seq_one_letter_code
_entity_poly.pdbx_strand_id
1 'polypeptide(L)'
;ASPVMTFRRVTLPLLAPGIMAGAMLAFVISLDDVVITEFVKSGGQDTLPTYMLGQLRRAFTPEVNAISTMLLGVTVVMLTAFFLLTRKKD
;
A
#
# COMPACT_ATOMS: atom_id res chain seq x y z
N ALA A 1 -19.84 -21.42 28.44
CA ALA A 1 -18.61 -20.86 27.82
C ALA A 1 -18.63 -19.35 27.99
N SER A 2 -17.55 -18.72 28.46
CA SER A 2 -17.55 -17.25 28.59
C SER A 2 -17.58 -16.60 27.20
N PRO A 3 -18.28 -15.47 27.01
CA PRO A 3 -18.37 -14.79 25.71
C PRO A 3 -17.00 -14.46 25.11
N VAL A 4 -16.02 -14.14 25.95
CA VAL A 4 -14.63 -13.84 25.57
C VAL A 4 -13.91 -15.07 25.02
N MET A 5 -14.16 -16.25 25.57
CA MET A 5 -13.60 -17.51 25.04
C MET A 5 -14.19 -17.85 23.68
N THR A 6 -15.50 -17.67 23.50
CA THR A 6 -16.18 -17.90 22.21
C THR A 6 -15.67 -16.92 21.14
N PHE A 7 -15.53 -15.64 21.48
CA PHE A 7 -14.98 -14.64 20.56
C PHE A 7 -13.57 -15.02 20.09
N ARG A 8 -12.65 -15.34 21.01
CA ARG A 8 -11.25 -15.62 20.64
C ARG A 8 -11.03 -16.96 19.94
N ARG A 9 -11.80 -18.00 20.29
CA ARG A 9 -11.60 -19.36 19.74
C ARG A 9 -12.47 -19.69 18.54
N VAL A 10 -13.60 -19.01 18.37
CA VAL A 10 -14.56 -19.31 17.29
C VAL A 10 -14.66 -18.11 16.35
N THR A 11 -15.11 -16.97 16.85
CA THR A 11 -15.45 -15.82 16.00
C THR A 11 -14.22 -15.16 15.37
N LEU A 12 -13.15 -14.97 16.15
CA LEU A 12 -11.90 -14.35 15.70
C LEU A 12 -11.18 -15.16 14.59
N PRO A 13 -10.95 -16.49 14.72
CA PRO A 13 -10.33 -17.26 13.64
C PRO A 13 -11.23 -17.41 12.40
N LEU A 14 -12.57 -17.42 12.56
CA LEU A 14 -13.50 -17.36 11.43
C LEU A 14 -13.45 -16.02 10.69
N LEU A 15 -13.26 -14.91 11.41
CA LEU A 15 -13.16 -13.56 10.83
C LEU A 15 -11.74 -13.20 10.39
N ALA A 16 -10.71 -13.91 10.87
CA ALA A 16 -9.30 -13.67 10.56
C ALA A 16 -8.99 -13.52 9.05
N PRO A 17 -9.47 -14.39 8.13
CA PRO A 17 -9.23 -14.20 6.71
C PRO A 17 -9.87 -12.92 6.15
N GLY A 18 -11.05 -12.53 6.67
CA GLY A 18 -11.71 -11.27 6.29
C GLY A 18 -10.98 -10.04 6.83
N ILE A 19 -10.47 -10.11 8.06
CA ILE A 19 -9.64 -9.05 8.66
C ILE A 19 -8.34 -8.90 7.87
N MET A 20 -7.71 -9.99 7.45
CA MET A 20 -6.50 -9.94 6.62
C MET A 20 -6.76 -9.28 5.26
N ALA A 21 -7.87 -9.61 4.60
CA ALA A 21 -8.26 -8.96 3.34
C ALA A 21 -8.50 -7.45 3.53
N GLY A 22 -9.20 -7.06 4.59
CA GLY A 22 -9.40 -5.64 4.95
C GLY A 22 -8.10 -4.93 5.31
N ALA A 23 -7.17 -5.60 5.99
CA ALA A 23 -5.86 -5.06 6.33
C ALA A 23 -5.00 -4.82 5.09
N MET A 24 -5.00 -5.74 4.12
CA MET A 24 -4.30 -5.54 2.84
C MET A 24 -4.91 -4.40 2.03
N LEU A 25 -6.24 -4.30 1.99
CA LEU A 25 -6.92 -3.18 1.33
C LEU A 25 -6.55 -1.83 1.96
N ALA A 26 -6.60 -1.75 3.29
CA ALA A 26 -6.20 -0.54 4.03
C ALA A 26 -4.73 -0.19 3.80
N PHE A 27 -3.83 -1.18 3.73
CA PHE A 27 -2.42 -0.97 3.41
C PHE A 27 -2.22 -0.39 2.00
N VAL A 28 -2.92 -0.93 1.00
CA VAL A 28 -2.86 -0.42 -0.38
C VAL A 28 -3.38 1.02 -0.46
N ILE A 29 -4.52 1.30 0.18
CA ILE A 29 -5.12 2.64 0.22
C ILE A 29 -4.18 3.64 0.94
N SER A 30 -3.50 3.22 2.00
CA SER A 30 -2.55 4.08 2.72
C SER A 30 -1.36 4.55 1.86
N LEU A 31 -1.01 3.83 0.79
CA LEU A 31 0.05 4.25 -0.13
C LEU A 31 -0.43 5.32 -1.13
N ASP A 32 -1.74 5.50 -1.28
CA ASP A 32 -2.38 6.42 -2.24
C ASP A 32 -2.73 7.80 -1.64
N ASP A 33 -2.80 7.91 -0.30
CA ASP A 33 -3.21 9.14 0.43
C ASP A 33 -2.15 10.28 0.48
N VAL A 34 -1.46 10.50 -0.63
CA VAL A 34 -0.44 11.57 -0.81
C VAL A 34 -1.03 12.96 -0.61
N VAL A 35 -2.28 13.16 -1.02
CA VAL A 35 -2.96 14.47 -0.95
C VAL A 35 -3.27 14.86 0.50
N ILE A 36 -3.83 13.94 1.28
CA ILE A 36 -4.16 14.20 2.69
C ILE A 36 -2.89 14.32 3.52
N THR A 37 -1.89 13.48 3.27
CA THR A 37 -0.60 13.55 3.96
C THR A 37 0.17 14.84 3.65
N GLU A 38 0.08 15.40 2.44
CA GLU A 38 0.66 16.71 2.11
C GLU A 38 0.00 17.86 2.89
N PHE A 39 -1.34 17.85 3.05
CA PHE A 39 -2.06 18.91 3.78
C PHE A 39 -1.97 18.78 5.30
N VAL A 40 -1.71 17.58 5.83
CA VAL A 40 -1.61 17.31 7.28
C VAL A 40 -0.14 17.26 7.77
N LYS A 41 0.85 17.12 6.88
CA LYS A 41 2.26 17.15 7.26
C LYS A 41 2.71 18.55 7.68
N SER A 42 3.31 18.62 8.86
CA SER A 42 4.17 19.71 9.29
C SER A 42 5.54 19.62 8.59
N GLY A 43 6.07 20.74 8.13
CA GLY A 43 7.29 20.81 7.31
C GLY A 43 8.49 20.11 7.97
N GLY A 44 9.11 19.18 7.23
CA GLY A 44 10.34 18.49 7.63
C GLY A 44 10.30 16.96 7.62
N GLN A 45 9.14 16.34 7.41
CA GLN A 45 9.05 14.90 7.13
C GLN A 45 8.68 14.70 5.67
N ASP A 46 9.64 14.51 4.78
CA ASP A 46 9.34 14.15 3.39
C ASP A 46 9.19 12.63 3.28
N THR A 47 8.05 12.17 2.77
CA THR A 47 7.85 10.78 2.35
C THR A 47 8.01 10.78 0.84
N LEU A 48 8.39 9.65 0.25
CA LEU A 48 8.60 9.51 -1.21
C LEU A 48 7.57 10.28 -2.06
N PRO A 49 6.26 10.25 -1.75
CA PRO A 49 5.25 10.95 -2.55
C PRO A 49 5.23 12.49 -2.39
N THR A 50 5.45 13.01 -1.18
CA THR A 50 5.49 14.48 -0.95
C THR A 50 6.75 15.10 -1.58
N TYR A 51 7.85 14.35 -1.57
CA TYR A 51 9.07 14.74 -2.30
C TYR A 51 8.82 14.81 -3.82
N MET A 52 8.16 13.83 -4.41
CA MET A 52 7.80 13.86 -5.84
C MET A 52 6.86 15.02 -6.18
N LEU A 53 5.87 15.32 -5.34
CA LEU A 53 4.94 16.44 -5.54
C LEU A 53 5.65 17.80 -5.41
N GLY A 54 6.58 17.95 -4.47
CA GLY A 54 7.43 19.13 -4.32
C GLY A 54 8.38 19.35 -5.49
N GLN A 55 8.90 18.26 -6.08
CA GLN A 55 9.73 18.29 -7.30
C GLN A 55 8.91 18.68 -8.53
N LEU A 56 7.70 18.13 -8.69
CA LEU A 56 6.77 18.53 -9.77
C LEU A 56 6.44 20.03 -9.76
N ARG A 57 6.43 20.67 -8.58
CA ARG A 57 6.19 22.11 -8.44
C ARG A 57 7.42 22.99 -8.69
N ARG A 58 8.65 22.45 -8.71
CA ARG A 58 9.89 23.26 -8.86
C ARG A 58 10.58 23.17 -10.21
N ALA A 59 10.52 22.04 -10.90
CA ALA A 59 10.87 21.84 -12.31
C ALA A 59 10.83 20.33 -12.57
N PHE A 60 10.55 19.91 -13.81
CA PHE A 60 10.68 18.51 -14.22
C PHE A 60 12.16 18.08 -14.13
N THR A 61 12.59 17.60 -12.96
CA THR A 61 13.90 17.00 -12.77
C THR A 61 13.86 15.54 -13.26
N PRO A 62 14.88 15.06 -13.98
CA PRO A 62 14.96 13.67 -14.45
C PRO A 62 14.81 12.62 -13.33
N GLU A 63 15.06 13.04 -12.09
CA GLU A 63 14.91 12.25 -10.87
C GLU A 63 13.47 11.77 -10.66
N VAL A 64 12.45 12.60 -10.94
CA VAL A 64 11.03 12.21 -10.78
C VAL A 64 10.65 11.14 -11.79
N ASN A 65 11.13 11.25 -13.03
CA ASN A 65 10.90 10.23 -14.07
C ASN A 65 11.62 8.91 -13.75
N ALA A 66 12.82 8.97 -13.18
CA ALA A 66 13.55 7.78 -12.74
C ALA A 66 12.82 7.05 -11.60
N ILE A 67 12.36 7.79 -10.59
CA ILE A 67 11.60 7.22 -9.46
C ILE A 67 10.27 6.62 -9.96
N SER A 68 9.56 7.33 -10.84
CA SER A 68 8.30 6.86 -11.43
C SER A 68 8.49 5.56 -12.22
N THR A 69 9.56 5.47 -13.01
CA THR A 69 9.89 4.26 -13.80
C THR A 69 10.27 3.09 -12.91
N MET A 70 11.01 3.33 -11.82
CA MET A 70 11.32 2.30 -10.83
C MET A 70 10.05 1.77 -10.13
N LEU A 71 9.16 2.65 -9.67
CA LEU A 71 7.90 2.28 -9.02
C LEU A 71 7.00 1.47 -9.96
N LEU A 72 6.92 1.89 -11.23
CA LEU A 72 6.17 1.18 -12.26
C LEU A 72 6.80 -0.18 -12.54
N GLY A 73 8.13 -0.25 -12.66
CA GLY A 73 8.88 -1.50 -12.84
C GLY A 73 8.64 -2.50 -11.71
N VAL A 74 8.69 -2.05 -10.45
CA VAL A 74 8.42 -2.90 -9.28
C VAL A 74 6.99 -3.44 -9.33
N THR A 75 6.00 -2.58 -9.62
CA THR A 75 4.60 -2.98 -9.73
C THR A 75 4.41 -4.02 -10.84
N VAL A 76 5.00 -3.81 -12.02
CA VAL A 76 4.92 -4.76 -13.14
C VAL A 76 5.56 -6.09 -12.79
N VAL A 77 6.72 -6.09 -12.13
CA VAL A 77 7.40 -7.33 -11.70
C VAL A 77 6.55 -8.06 -10.67
N MET A 78 6.00 -7.37 -9.68
CA MET A 78 5.13 -7.96 -8.66
C MET A 78 3.87 -8.58 -9.28
N LEU A 79 3.19 -7.85 -10.16
CA LEU A 79 1.99 -8.33 -10.84
C LEU A 79 2.30 -9.50 -11.78
N THR A 80 3.42 -9.46 -12.49
CA THR A 80 3.85 -10.55 -13.38
C THR A 80 4.20 -11.80 -12.56
N ALA A 81 4.93 -11.64 -11.45
CA ALA A 81 5.24 -12.74 -10.54
C ALA A 81 3.97 -13.32 -9.91
N PHE A 82 3.06 -12.47 -9.45
CA PHE A 82 1.75 -12.89 -8.94
C PHE A 82 0.99 -13.68 -9.99
N PHE A 83 0.85 -13.13 -11.22
CA PHE A 83 0.16 -13.81 -12.32
C PHE A 83 0.79 -15.17 -12.67
N LEU A 84 2.12 -15.27 -12.73
CA LEU A 84 2.82 -16.53 -13.00
C LEU A 84 2.65 -17.56 -11.87
N LEU A 85 2.64 -17.12 -10.61
CA LEU A 85 2.42 -17.98 -9.45
C LEU A 85 0.96 -18.46 -9.36
N THR A 86 0.00 -17.60 -9.67
CA THR A 86 -1.44 -17.94 -9.68
C THR A 86 -1.81 -18.79 -10.90
N ARG A 87 -1.06 -18.71 -12.01
CA ARG A 87 -1.26 -19.55 -13.21
C ARG A 87 -0.91 -21.05 -13.01
N LYS A 88 -0.36 -21.45 -11.86
CA LYS A 88 -0.21 -22.87 -11.49
C LYS A 88 -1.37 -23.35 -10.60
N LYS A 89 -2.55 -23.50 -11.21
CA LYS A 89 -3.60 -24.49 -10.87
C LYS A 89 -4.84 -24.19 -11.72
N ASP A 90 -4.73 -24.50 -13.01
CA ASP A 90 -5.84 -25.13 -13.73
C ASP A 90 -5.40 -26.57 -14.01
#